data_AF-A0A1Q7CUV3-F1
#
_entry.id   AF-A0A1Q7CUV3-F1
#
_cell.length_a   1.000
_cell.length_b   1.000
_cell.length_c   1.000
_cell.angle_alpha   90.00
_cell.angle_beta   90.00
_cell.angle_gamma   90.00
#
_symmetry.space_group_name_H-M   'P 1'
#
loop_
_entity.id
_entity.type
_entity.pdbx_description
1 polymer ?
#
loop_
_entity_poly.entity_id
_entity_poly.type
_entity_poly.pdbx_seq_one_letter_code
_entity_poly.pdbx_strand_id
1 'polypeptide(L)'
;MKKIVAASLVLVGIVLIGLFLSCILLPARNLGYVDSAIGSLRILNNGLHEYATAHPLKGFPETLQDLYTSVLIDETLAWGAKNHYKFSYLPEIPPVNGSIDRYQIHAQPMDGGNGLYFFTDQSGVIRYKEGAPANQLSSAL
;
A
#
# COMPACT_ATOMS: atom_id res chain seq x y z
N MET A 1 -43.89 33.95 4.99
CA MET A 1 -43.28 33.71 3.67
C MET A 1 -41.77 34.02 3.65
N LYS A 2 -41.30 35.26 3.93
CA LYS A 2 -39.86 35.62 3.93
C LYS A 2 -38.93 34.70 4.77
N LYS A 3 -39.33 34.33 6.00
CA LYS A 3 -38.52 33.47 6.88
C LYS A 3 -38.36 32.04 6.36
N ILE A 4 -39.38 31.50 5.69
CA ILE A 4 -39.37 30.15 5.12
C ILE A 4 -38.43 30.11 3.90
N VAL A 5 -38.52 31.13 3.03
CA VAL A 5 -37.63 31.27 1.86
C VAL A 5 -36.16 31.44 2.28
N ALA A 6 -35.89 32.23 3.31
CA ALA A 6 -34.53 32.41 3.84
C ALA A 6 -33.96 31.11 4.44
N ALA A 7 -34.78 30.36 5.21
CA ALA A 7 -34.38 29.07 5.75
C ALA A 7 -34.11 28.03 4.64
N SER A 8 -34.93 28.00 3.58
CA SER A 8 -34.71 27.14 2.41
C SER A 8 -33.41 27.49 1.67
N LEU A 9 -33.08 28.77 1.52
CA LEU A 9 -31.85 29.19 0.83
C LEU A 9 -30.58 28.80 1.61
N VAL A 10 -30.61 28.95 2.93
CA VAL A 10 -29.51 28.52 3.80
C VAL A 10 -29.31 27.01 3.74
N LEU A 11 -30.41 26.24 3.81
CA LEU A 11 -30.34 24.78 3.71
C LEU A 11 -29.74 24.32 2.37
N VAL A 12 -30.17 24.93 1.26
CA VAL A 12 -29.61 24.66 -0.08
C VAL A 12 -28.11 24.99 -0.11
N GLY A 13 -27.70 26.11 0.48
CA GLY A 13 -26.28 26.48 0.58
C GLY A 13 -25.45 25.42 1.30
N ILE A 14 -25.92 24.91 2.43
CA ILE A 14 -25.22 23.88 3.22
C ILE A 14 -25.08 22.58 2.42
N VAL A 15 -26.16 22.14 1.75
CA VAL A 15 -26.14 20.93 0.91
C VAL A 15 -25.16 21.08 -0.25
N LEU A 16 -25.14 22.24 -0.91
CA LEU A 16 -24.23 22.50 -2.02
C LEU A 16 -22.76 22.51 -1.58
N ILE A 17 -22.46 23.08 -0.41
CA ILE A 17 -21.10 23.05 0.16
C ILE A 17 -20.68 21.60 0.46
N GLY A 18 -21.56 20.81 1.07
CA GLY A 18 -21.29 19.40 1.37
C GLY A 18 -21.04 18.56 0.10
N LEU A 19 -21.82 18.79 -0.96
CA LEU A 19 -21.64 18.13 -2.26
C LEU A 19 -20.32 18.53 -2.93
N PHE A 20 -20.01 19.83 -2.91
CA PHE A 20 -18.77 20.37 -3.48
C PHE A 20 -17.53 19.83 -2.78
N LEU A 21 -17.53 19.82 -1.43
CA LEU A 21 -16.45 19.22 -0.65
C LEU A 21 -16.29 17.73 -0.96
N SER A 22 -17.40 16.98 -1.10
CA SER A 22 -17.36 15.56 -1.46
C SER A 22 -16.73 15.30 -2.83
N CYS A 23 -17.06 16.11 -3.85
CA CYS A 23 -16.45 15.99 -5.18
C CYS A 23 -14.93 16.21 -5.19
N ILE A 24 -14.40 17.05 -4.29
CA ILE A 24 -12.96 17.33 -4.21
C ILE A 24 -12.23 16.31 -3.31
N LEU A 25 -12.85 15.91 -2.19
CA LEU A 25 -12.21 15.07 -1.18
C LEU A 25 -12.09 13.60 -1.61
N LEU A 26 -13.04 13.07 -2.38
CA LEU A 26 -13.02 11.66 -2.80
C LEU A 26 -11.79 11.33 -3.69
N PRO A 27 -11.47 12.09 -4.76
CA PRO A 27 -10.24 11.87 -5.53
C PRO A 27 -8.96 12.03 -4.70
N ALA A 28 -8.92 13.02 -3.81
CA ALA A 28 -7.75 13.28 -2.95
C ALA A 28 -7.45 12.11 -1.99
N ARG A 29 -8.48 11.42 -1.49
CA ARG A 29 -8.31 10.22 -0.65
C ARG A 29 -7.67 9.07 -1.42
N ASN A 30 -8.05 8.87 -2.68
CA ASN A 30 -7.46 7.82 -3.52
C ASN A 30 -5.96 8.05 -3.76
N LEU A 31 -5.55 9.31 -3.95
CA LEU A 31 -4.13 9.67 -4.03
C LEU A 31 -3.40 9.40 -2.70
N GLY A 32 -4.03 9.72 -1.56
CA GLY A 32 -3.45 9.41 -0.24
C GLY A 32 -3.26 7.90 0.00
N TYR A 33 -4.14 7.05 -0.51
CA TYR A 33 -3.99 5.60 -0.44
C TYR A 33 -2.84 5.10 -1.31
N VAL A 34 -2.69 5.65 -2.52
CA VAL A 34 -1.56 5.37 -3.41
C VAL A 34 -0.23 5.76 -2.75
N ASP A 35 -0.14 6.97 -2.20
CA ASP A 35 1.07 7.45 -1.52
C ASP A 35 1.41 6.58 -0.30
N SER A 36 0.39 6.20 0.48
CA SER A 36 0.55 5.27 1.59
C SER A 36 1.05 3.90 1.14
N ALA A 37 0.62 3.41 -0.02
CA ALA A 37 1.07 2.13 -0.56
C ALA A 37 2.55 2.19 -0.95
N ILE A 38 2.96 3.24 -1.66
CA ILE A 38 4.35 3.48 -2.04
C ILE A 38 5.25 3.60 -0.79
N GLY A 39 4.82 4.35 0.22
CA GLY A 39 5.54 4.49 1.48
C GLY A 39 5.67 3.15 2.22
N SER A 40 4.60 2.35 2.24
CA SER A 40 4.60 1.02 2.86
C SER A 40 5.57 0.06 2.17
N LEU A 41 5.66 0.08 0.84
CA LEU A 41 6.63 -0.72 0.08
C LEU A 41 8.07 -0.34 0.41
N ARG A 42 8.37 0.95 0.59
CA ARG A 42 9.70 1.40 1.04
C ARG A 42 10.03 0.90 2.45
N ILE A 43 9.09 0.98 3.38
CA ILE A 43 9.26 0.47 4.75
C ILE A 43 9.52 -1.04 4.72
N LEU A 44 8.73 -1.79 3.94
CA LEU A 44 8.90 -3.23 3.80
C LEU A 44 10.27 -3.59 3.21
N ASN A 45 10.68 -2.97 2.10
CA ASN A 45 11.98 -3.24 1.49
C ASN A 45 13.16 -2.94 2.43
N ASN A 46 13.09 -1.81 3.16
CA ASN A 46 14.11 -1.46 4.15
C ASN A 46 14.15 -2.48 5.28
N GLY A 47 12.99 -2.84 5.85
CA GLY A 47 12.91 -3.84 6.93
C GLY A 47 13.39 -5.22 6.48
N LEU A 48 13.10 -5.63 5.25
CA LEU A 48 13.62 -6.88 4.67
C LEU A 48 15.15 -6.86 4.57
N HIS A 49 15.73 -5.75 4.10
CA HIS A 49 17.18 -5.62 3.99
C HIS A 49 17.87 -5.57 5.36
N GLU A 50 17.28 -4.88 6.32
CA GLU A 50 17.76 -4.83 7.70
C GLU A 50 17.70 -6.21 8.36
N TYR A 51 16.60 -6.94 8.18
CA TYR A 51 16.46 -8.32 8.66
C TYR A 51 17.54 -9.24 8.09
N ALA A 52 17.77 -9.18 6.78
CA ALA A 52 18.77 -10.00 6.11
C ALA A 52 20.19 -9.68 6.58
N THR A 53 20.48 -8.40 6.87
CA THR A 53 21.76 -7.97 7.44
C THR A 53 21.95 -8.52 8.86
N ALA A 54 20.90 -8.55 9.67
CA ALA A 54 20.93 -9.13 11.02
C ALA A 54 20.97 -10.67 11.03
N HIS A 55 20.49 -11.32 9.97
CA HIS A 55 20.39 -12.78 9.87
C HIS A 55 21.07 -13.32 8.61
N PRO A 56 22.41 -13.19 8.47
CA PRO A 56 23.11 -13.51 7.22
C PRO A 56 23.00 -14.98 6.79
N LEU A 57 22.80 -15.91 7.73
CA LEU A 57 22.60 -17.33 7.42
C LEU A 57 21.18 -17.66 6.93
N LYS A 58 20.19 -16.80 7.24
CA LYS A 58 18.80 -16.95 6.81
C LYS A 58 18.48 -16.10 5.59
N GLY A 59 19.11 -14.94 5.44
CA GLY A 59 18.76 -13.95 4.43
C GLY A 59 17.44 -13.25 4.78
N PHE A 60 16.60 -13.02 3.77
CA PHE A 60 15.27 -12.45 3.96
C PHE A 60 14.36 -13.38 4.80
N PRO A 61 13.37 -12.84 5.52
CA PRO A 61 12.46 -13.64 6.33
C PRO A 61 11.51 -14.48 5.47
N GLU A 62 10.93 -15.52 6.07
CA GLU A 62 9.88 -16.32 5.42
C GLU A 62 8.52 -15.60 5.45
N THR A 63 8.28 -14.75 6.43
CA THR A 63 7.00 -14.06 6.60
C THR A 63 7.19 -12.59 6.99
N LEU A 64 6.16 -11.76 6.73
CA LEU A 64 6.14 -10.40 7.26
C LEU A 64 6.04 -10.38 8.80
N GLN A 65 5.53 -11.44 9.41
CA GLN A 65 5.47 -11.56 10.86
C GLN A 65 6.85 -11.58 11.50
N ASP A 66 7.85 -12.17 10.83
CA ASP A 66 9.23 -12.18 11.30
C ASP A 66 9.82 -10.75 11.36
N LEU A 67 9.44 -9.87 10.43
CA LEU A 67 9.82 -8.46 10.48
C LEU A 67 9.18 -7.74 11.66
N TYR A 68 7.92 -8.04 11.95
CA TYR A 68 7.22 -7.47 13.10
C TYR A 68 7.81 -7.93 14.42
N THR A 69 8.10 -9.22 14.59
CA THR A 69 8.79 -9.76 15.76
C THR A 69 10.19 -9.15 15.93
N SER A 70 10.83 -8.77 14.83
CA SER A 70 12.11 -8.05 14.83
C SER A 70 11.97 -6.53 15.03
N VAL A 71 10.75 -6.02 15.23
CA VAL A 71 10.41 -4.59 15.44
C VAL A 71 10.82 -3.71 14.25
N LEU A 72 10.81 -4.27 13.03
CA LEU A 72 11.18 -3.56 11.79
C LEU A 72 9.99 -2.96 11.05
N ILE A 73 8.79 -3.48 11.31
CA ILE A 73 7.53 -2.99 10.72
C ILE A 73 6.44 -2.89 11.80
N ASP A 74 5.39 -2.13 11.49
CA ASP A 74 4.20 -2.08 12.32
C ASP A 74 3.31 -3.33 12.13
N GLU A 75 2.39 -3.55 13.07
CA GLU A 75 1.48 -4.69 13.05
C GLU A 75 0.58 -4.67 11.80
N THR A 76 0.13 -3.50 11.33
CA THR A 76 -0.78 -3.41 10.17
C THR A 76 -0.13 -3.91 8.88
N LEU A 77 1.16 -3.61 8.69
CA LEU A 77 1.94 -4.15 7.57
C LEU A 77 2.25 -5.63 7.73
N ALA A 78 2.42 -6.13 8.95
CA ALA A 78 2.59 -7.55 9.23
C ALA A 78 1.37 -8.38 8.78
N TRP A 79 0.16 -7.85 9.01
CA TRP A 79 -1.10 -8.43 8.51
C TRP A 79 -1.30 -8.27 7.00
N GLY A 80 -0.44 -7.51 6.31
CA GLY A 80 -0.48 -7.35 4.86
C GLY A 80 -1.62 -6.45 4.37
N ALA A 81 -2.13 -5.52 5.18
CA ALA A 81 -3.16 -4.58 4.72
C ALA A 81 -3.01 -3.19 5.37
N LYS A 82 -3.01 -2.15 4.55
CA LYS A 82 -2.95 -0.75 5.03
C LYS A 82 -3.60 0.19 4.02
N ASN A 83 -4.47 1.07 4.50
CA ASN A 83 -5.07 2.16 3.71
C ASN A 83 -5.63 1.71 2.34
N HIS A 84 -6.55 0.73 2.34
CA HIS A 84 -7.18 0.15 1.14
C HIS A 84 -6.24 -0.59 0.18
N TYR A 85 -5.00 -0.88 0.58
CA TYR A 85 -4.10 -1.75 -0.14
C TYR A 85 -3.83 -3.04 0.63
N LYS A 86 -3.80 -4.15 -0.10
CA LYS A 86 -3.32 -5.43 0.38
C LYS A 86 -1.90 -5.67 -0.15
N PHE A 87 -1.00 -6.03 0.75
CA PHE A 87 0.40 -6.36 0.48
C PHE A 87 0.59 -7.87 0.57
N SER A 88 1.14 -8.46 -0.48
CA SER A 88 1.47 -9.89 -0.53
C SER A 88 2.97 -10.05 -0.68
N TYR A 89 3.62 -10.56 0.36
CA TYR A 89 5.05 -10.89 0.38
C TYR A 89 5.24 -12.34 -0.06
N LEU A 90 6.14 -12.54 -1.03
CA LEU A 90 6.43 -13.83 -1.64
C LEU A 90 7.96 -14.03 -1.62
N PRO A 91 8.53 -14.67 -0.57
CA PRO A 91 9.93 -15.04 -0.56
C PRO A 91 10.20 -16.21 -1.52
N GLU A 92 11.38 -16.23 -2.14
CA GLU A 92 11.84 -17.36 -2.94
C GLU A 92 12.56 -18.36 -2.02
N ILE A 93 11.79 -19.30 -1.46
CA ILE A 93 12.31 -20.28 -0.50
C ILE A 93 13.18 -21.31 -1.25
N PRO A 94 14.48 -21.45 -0.90
CA PRO A 94 15.36 -22.42 -1.54
C PRO A 94 14.96 -23.86 -1.17
N PRO A 95 15.14 -24.84 -2.09
CA PRO A 95 14.71 -26.22 -1.89
C PRO A 95 15.54 -27.00 -0.85
N VAL A 96 16.72 -26.52 -0.49
CA VAL A 96 17.62 -27.13 0.50
C VAL A 96 18.23 -26.03 1.34
N ASN A 97 18.33 -26.23 2.67
CA ASN A 97 18.91 -25.34 3.69
C ASN A 97 19.82 -24.23 3.13
N GLY A 98 19.21 -23.13 2.71
CA GLY A 98 19.84 -22.00 2.06
C GLY A 98 19.19 -20.71 2.53
N SER A 99 19.91 -19.60 2.40
CA SER A 99 19.37 -18.29 2.71
C SER A 99 18.40 -17.84 1.62
N ILE A 100 17.30 -17.19 2.01
CA ILE A 100 16.39 -16.54 1.08
C ILE A 100 17.07 -15.25 0.59
N ASP A 101 17.39 -15.19 -0.70
CA ASP A 101 18.11 -14.08 -1.33
C ASP A 101 17.24 -13.27 -2.31
N ARG A 102 16.02 -13.74 -2.57
CA ARG A 102 15.05 -13.11 -3.46
C ARG A 102 13.67 -13.09 -2.85
N TYR A 103 12.94 -12.03 -3.14
CA TYR A 103 11.55 -11.89 -2.74
C TYR A 103 10.80 -11.03 -3.73
N GLN A 104 9.48 -11.09 -3.67
CA GLN A 104 8.59 -10.17 -4.36
C GLN A 104 7.56 -9.63 -3.38
N ILE A 105 7.16 -8.38 -3.56
CA ILE A 105 6.02 -7.78 -2.88
C ILE A 105 5.07 -7.24 -3.93
N HIS A 106 3.81 -7.62 -3.80
CA HIS A 106 2.71 -7.09 -4.61
C HIS A 106 1.80 -6.25 -3.73
N ALA A 107 1.53 -5.01 -4.11
CA ALA A 107 0.49 -4.20 -3.48
C ALA A 107 -0.68 -4.01 -4.45
N GLN A 108 -1.87 -4.39 -4.01
CA GLN A 108 -3.09 -4.35 -4.82
C GLN A 108 -4.19 -3.55 -4.12
N PRO A 109 -4.96 -2.73 -4.85
CA PRO A 109 -6.10 -2.03 -4.29
C PRO A 109 -7.18 -3.04 -3.89
N MET A 110 -7.77 -2.85 -2.71
CA MET A 110 -8.84 -3.70 -2.17
C MET A 110 -10.21 -3.35 -2.75
N ASP A 111 -10.37 -2.12 -3.27
CA ASP A 111 -11.65 -1.60 -3.78
C ASP A 111 -11.91 -2.09 -5.22
N GLY A 112 -12.25 -3.38 -5.35
CA GLY A 112 -12.71 -3.97 -6.61
C GLY A 112 -11.65 -4.07 -7.71
N GLY A 113 -10.37 -3.87 -7.39
CA GLY A 113 -9.26 -3.97 -8.35
C GLY A 113 -9.11 -2.77 -9.29
N ASN A 114 -9.89 -1.71 -9.10
CA ASN A 114 -9.71 -0.47 -9.85
C ASN A 114 -8.64 0.37 -9.16
N GLY A 115 -7.55 0.68 -9.85
CA GLY A 115 -6.48 1.53 -9.34
C GLY A 115 -5.08 1.11 -9.80
N LEU A 116 -4.07 1.65 -9.13
CA LEU A 116 -2.67 1.31 -9.36
C LEU A 116 -2.30 0.06 -8.58
N TYR A 117 -1.72 -0.91 -9.27
CA TYR A 117 -1.06 -2.06 -8.68
C TYR A 117 0.43 -1.76 -8.62
N PHE A 118 1.09 -2.28 -7.58
CA PHE A 118 2.52 -2.10 -7.39
C PHE A 118 3.24 -3.43 -7.23
N PHE A 119 4.49 -3.43 -7.66
CA PHE A 119 5.42 -4.53 -7.55
C PHE A 119 6.77 -3.99 -7.08
N THR A 120 7.43 -4.72 -6.19
CA THR A 120 8.85 -4.51 -5.89
C THR A 120 9.50 -5.84 -5.52
N ASP A 121 10.82 -5.88 -5.55
CA ASP A 121 11.63 -7.05 -5.23
C ASP A 121 12.90 -6.60 -4.48
N GLN A 122 13.87 -7.50 -4.30
CA GLN A 122 15.13 -7.21 -3.61
C GLN A 122 15.95 -6.06 -4.22
N SER A 123 15.65 -5.58 -5.43
CA SER A 123 16.27 -4.37 -5.99
C SER A 123 15.80 -3.08 -5.32
N GLY A 124 14.67 -3.12 -4.62
CA GLY A 124 14.02 -1.94 -4.02
C GLY A 124 13.28 -1.06 -5.02
N VAL A 125 13.34 -1.35 -6.33
CA VAL A 125 12.64 -0.58 -7.37
C VAL A 125 11.15 -0.84 -7.27
N ILE A 126 10.36 0.23 -7.11
CA ILE A 126 8.90 0.16 -7.12
C ILE A 126 8.43 0.32 -8.56
N ARG A 127 7.63 -0.63 -9.01
CA ARG A 127 7.01 -0.64 -10.33
C ARG A 127 5.50 -0.59 -10.20
N TYR A 128 4.83 -0.02 -11.18
CA TYR A 128 3.38 0.14 -11.14
C TYR A 128 2.71 -0.19 -12.47
N LYS A 129 1.42 -0.54 -12.38
CA LYS A 129 0.53 -0.76 -13.52
C LYS A 129 -0.90 -0.42 -13.14
N GLU A 130 -1.64 0.22 -14.03
CA GLU A 130 -3.05 0.54 -13.80
C GLU A 130 -3.96 -0.62 -14.20
N GLY A 131 -4.94 -0.94 -13.36
CA GLY A 131 -6.03 -1.88 -13.67
C GLY A 131 -5.64 -3.36 -13.79
N ALA A 132 -4.37 -3.71 -13.56
CA ALA A 132 -3.90 -5.08 -13.57
C ALA A 132 -2.65 -5.23 -12.68
N PRO A 133 -2.39 -6.44 -12.12
CA PRO A 133 -1.20 -6.70 -11.33
C PRO A 133 0.10 -6.25 -12.02
N ALA A 134 0.91 -5.50 -11.28
CA ALA A 134 2.24 -5.09 -11.71
C ALA A 134 3.23 -6.25 -11.56
N ASN A 135 4.34 -6.16 -12.30
CA ASN A 135 5.43 -7.14 -12.27
C ASN A 135 6.77 -6.47 -12.60
N GLN A 136 7.84 -7.26 -12.64
CA GLN A 136 9.20 -6.79 -12.95
C GLN A 136 9.36 -6.03 -14.29
N LEU A 137 8.44 -6.23 -15.25
CA LEU A 137 8.45 -5.56 -16.55
C LEU A 137 7.58 -4.30 -16.60
N SER A 138 6.86 -4.01 -15.51
CA SER A 138 6.00 -2.84 -15.42
C SER A 138 6.81 -1.55 -15.26
N SER A 139 6.17 -0.41 -15.54
CA SER A 139 6.80 0.91 -15.45
C SER A 139 7.37 1.14 -14.06
N ALA A 140 8.62 1.62 -13.99
CA ALA A 140 9.23 2.04 -12.72
C ALA A 140 8.65 3.40 -12.29
N LEU A 141 8.49 3.57 -10.97
CA LEU A 141 8.12 4.83 -10.34
C LEU A 141 9.32 5.78 -10.25
#